data_AF-A0A9P3C8U2-F1
#
_entry.id   AF-A0A9P3C8U2-F1
#
_cell.length_a   1.000
_cell.length_b   1.000
_cell.length_c   1.000
_cell.angle_alpha   90.00
_cell.angle_beta   90.00
_cell.angle_gamma   90.00
#
_symmetry.space_group_name_H-M   'P 1'
#
loop_
_entity.id
_entity.type
_entity.pdbx_description
1 polymer ?
#
loop_
_entity_poly.entity_id
_entity_poly.type
_entity_poly.pdbx_seq_one_letter_code
_entity_poly.pdbx_strand_id
1 'polypeptide(L)'
;MSFVLPSLLSLLALLQICNGQESRIYQGFNSGNTLTDYTAKFEDDFVKEFTTMQNLQNAPGVFNSVRLYTNIQAHTTSDVLSAIPAALKTNTSILLGLWTSGSNNITNELDALGKAIDEYGTDFANAVVAISVGSEDLYRLSDIGIRQNAGIGAGPDAIVRFINETRSFIEGTSLEGKPVGHVDTWRSWVNESNSAVIEAVDFIGVDIYPFFENDTTIAPNFYVNTFDNAVPIFRDRWEQVVNASQGKDVWITETGWPFKSEGPAWGESQASVDFQAEYWRGVGCGDLFGRVNTWWYTLRDANPESKQKFAITNEDLSTEASFNLSCSAVGTGTRNAARSAGGLSLRERVQDIGRWTFAILLGVAIL
;
A
#
# COMPACT_ATOMS: atom_id res chain seq x y z
N MET A 1 72.59 20.71 -2.50
CA MET A 1 71.51 21.09 -1.56
C MET A 1 70.21 21.03 -2.32
N SER A 2 69.30 20.20 -1.82
CA SER A 2 67.99 19.88 -2.37
C SER A 2 67.10 21.12 -2.54
N PHE A 3 66.38 21.21 -3.66
CA PHE A 3 65.02 21.75 -3.66
C PHE A 3 64.18 20.96 -4.68
N VAL A 4 63.32 20.12 -4.13
CA VAL A 4 62.23 19.42 -4.83
C VAL A 4 61.11 20.45 -5.02
N LEU A 5 60.71 20.72 -6.26
CA LEU A 5 59.44 21.41 -6.53
C LEU A 5 58.30 20.38 -6.46
N PRO A 6 57.25 20.59 -5.65
CA PRO A 6 56.05 19.79 -5.75
C PRO A 6 55.24 20.24 -6.96
N SER A 7 54.93 19.26 -7.81
CA SER A 7 53.90 19.27 -8.84
C SER A 7 52.58 19.81 -8.28
N LEU A 8 52.05 20.90 -8.87
CA LEU A 8 50.65 21.30 -8.70
C LEU A 8 49.74 20.21 -9.27
N LEU A 9 49.20 19.35 -8.40
CA LEU A 9 47.98 18.60 -8.72
C LEU A 9 46.81 19.59 -8.69
N SER A 10 46.24 19.87 -9.85
CA SER A 10 44.95 20.52 -9.98
C SER A 10 43.85 19.61 -9.45
N LEU A 11 43.39 19.85 -8.22
CA LEU A 11 42.17 19.26 -7.70
C LEU A 11 40.96 19.96 -8.37
N LEU A 12 40.46 19.40 -9.47
CA LEU A 12 39.09 19.72 -9.91
C LEU A 12 38.13 19.01 -8.96
N ALA A 13 37.54 19.76 -8.03
CA ALA A 13 36.35 19.32 -7.33
C ALA A 13 35.17 19.39 -8.32
N LEU A 14 34.72 18.24 -8.83
CA LEU A 14 33.38 18.14 -9.40
C LEU A 14 32.39 18.35 -8.26
N LEU A 15 31.78 19.54 -8.19
CA LEU A 15 30.49 19.69 -7.51
C LEU A 15 29.46 18.92 -8.34
N GLN A 16 29.19 17.67 -7.95
CA GLN A 16 27.93 17.02 -8.31
C GLN A 16 26.82 17.84 -7.67
N ILE A 17 26.13 18.65 -8.48
CA ILE A 17 24.84 19.19 -8.08
C ILE A 17 23.89 18.00 -8.10
N CYS A 18 23.68 17.38 -6.94
CA CYS A 18 22.52 16.53 -6.72
C CYS A 18 21.30 17.45 -6.87
N ASN A 19 20.72 17.51 -8.06
CA ASN A 19 19.33 17.89 -8.21
C ASN A 19 18.53 16.82 -7.46
N GLY A 20 18.31 17.05 -6.16
CA GLY A 20 17.31 16.32 -5.42
C GLY A 20 15.97 16.65 -6.05
N GLN A 21 15.53 15.83 -7.00
CA GLN A 21 14.10 15.71 -7.22
C GLN A 21 13.56 15.15 -5.90
N GLU A 22 12.93 16.01 -5.09
CA GLU A 22 12.06 15.51 -4.04
C GLU A 22 11.06 14.57 -4.72
N SER A 23 11.08 13.30 -4.34
CA SER A 23 10.13 12.32 -4.84
C SER A 23 8.74 12.81 -4.50
N ARG A 24 7.92 13.09 -5.52
CA ARG A 24 6.52 13.47 -5.32
C ARG A 24 5.83 12.34 -4.56
N ILE A 25 5.29 12.64 -3.38
CA ILE A 25 4.43 11.71 -2.63
C ILE A 25 3.01 11.79 -3.18
N TYR A 26 2.44 10.64 -3.48
CA TYR A 26 1.06 10.50 -3.94
C TYR A 26 0.16 10.09 -2.78
N GLN A 27 -0.90 10.85 -2.53
CA GLN A 27 -1.94 10.45 -1.58
C GLN A 27 -3.32 10.58 -2.20
N GLY A 28 -4.17 9.62 -1.86
CA GLY A 28 -5.37 9.35 -2.64
C GLY A 28 -6.32 8.36 -1.99
N PHE A 29 -7.29 7.91 -2.78
CA PHE A 29 -8.27 6.90 -2.37
C PHE A 29 -8.39 5.79 -3.41
N ASN A 30 -8.95 4.66 -2.98
CA ASN A 30 -9.28 3.53 -3.83
C ASN A 30 -10.64 3.75 -4.51
N SER A 31 -10.79 3.28 -5.75
CA SER A 31 -12.05 3.39 -6.48
C SER A 31 -12.29 2.17 -7.37
N GLY A 32 -13.38 1.45 -7.09
CA GLY A 32 -13.90 0.40 -7.97
C GLY A 32 -14.65 0.93 -9.19
N ASN A 33 -15.03 0.03 -10.11
CA ASN A 33 -15.75 0.35 -11.35
C ASN A 33 -17.28 0.24 -11.24
N THR A 34 -17.81 -0.11 -10.07
CA THR A 34 -19.26 -0.18 -9.80
C THR A 34 -19.65 0.66 -8.58
N LEU A 35 -20.93 1.00 -8.49
CA LEU A 35 -21.60 1.46 -7.27
C LEU A 35 -21.99 0.27 -6.39
N THR A 36 -22.51 0.56 -5.18
CA THR A 36 -22.95 -0.45 -4.21
C THR A 36 -24.14 -1.29 -4.67
N ASP A 37 -24.89 -0.85 -5.67
CA ASP A 37 -25.97 -1.62 -6.31
C ASP A 37 -25.50 -2.41 -7.54
N TYR A 38 -24.19 -2.52 -7.75
CA TYR A 38 -23.53 -3.14 -8.91
C TYR A 38 -23.74 -2.43 -10.24
N THR A 39 -24.36 -1.25 -10.27
CA THR A 39 -24.40 -0.45 -11.50
C THR A 39 -22.99 0.03 -11.85
N ALA A 40 -22.69 0.08 -13.15
CA ALA A 40 -21.40 0.57 -13.63
C ALA A 40 -21.25 2.06 -13.33
N LYS A 41 -20.07 2.46 -12.86
CA LYS A 41 -19.68 3.87 -12.79
C LYS A 41 -19.26 4.35 -14.18
N PHE A 42 -19.67 5.57 -14.52
CA PHE A 42 -19.25 6.28 -15.73
C PHE A 42 -18.49 7.56 -15.38
N GLU A 43 -18.03 8.30 -16.40
CA GLU A 43 -17.10 9.44 -16.23
C GLU A 43 -17.58 10.43 -15.16
N ASP A 44 -18.87 10.81 -15.17
CA ASP A 44 -19.42 11.77 -14.21
C ASP A 44 -19.35 11.28 -12.76
N ASP A 45 -19.52 9.97 -12.52
CA ASP A 45 -19.37 9.38 -11.17
C ASP A 45 -17.92 9.51 -10.67
N PHE A 46 -16.95 9.22 -11.54
CA PHE A 46 -15.54 9.33 -11.22
C PHE A 46 -15.11 10.79 -11.08
N VAL A 47 -15.57 11.70 -11.94
CA VAL A 47 -15.31 13.14 -11.81
C VAL A 47 -15.82 13.65 -10.46
N LYS A 48 -17.01 13.21 -10.04
CA LYS A 48 -17.55 13.56 -8.72
C LYS A 48 -16.67 13.04 -7.58
N GLU A 49 -16.23 11.78 -7.62
CA GLU A 49 -15.30 11.25 -6.61
C GLU A 49 -13.97 12.02 -6.58
N PHE A 50 -13.37 12.25 -7.74
CA PHE A 50 -12.05 12.84 -7.86
C PHE A 50 -12.04 14.31 -7.44
N THR A 51 -13.05 15.06 -7.86
CA THR A 51 -13.22 16.45 -7.38
C THR A 51 -13.55 16.51 -5.90
N THR A 52 -14.29 15.54 -5.35
CA THR A 52 -14.57 15.48 -3.91
C THR A 52 -13.30 15.23 -3.10
N MET A 53 -12.48 14.23 -3.45
CA MET A 53 -11.23 13.96 -2.72
C MET A 53 -10.26 15.14 -2.74
N GLN A 54 -10.18 15.87 -3.87
CA GLN A 54 -9.32 17.04 -4.00
C GLN A 54 -9.77 18.22 -3.13
N ASN A 55 -11.07 18.30 -2.84
CA ASN A 55 -11.69 19.42 -2.13
C ASN A 55 -12.12 19.07 -0.69
N LEU A 56 -11.65 17.95 -0.14
CA LEU A 56 -11.93 17.55 1.24
C LEU A 56 -11.53 18.65 2.22
N GLN A 57 -12.49 19.10 3.02
CA GLN A 57 -12.28 20.17 3.99
C GLN A 57 -11.38 19.69 5.12
N ASN A 58 -10.43 20.54 5.52
CA ASN A 58 -9.46 20.28 6.59
C ASN A 58 -8.53 19.07 6.33
N ALA A 59 -8.44 18.56 5.11
CA ALA A 59 -7.54 17.47 4.78
C ALA A 59 -6.05 17.87 4.90
N PRO A 60 -5.16 16.96 5.30
CA PRO A 60 -3.72 17.20 5.45
C PRO A 60 -3.00 17.16 4.10
N GLY A 61 -3.24 18.19 3.30
CA GLY A 61 -2.81 18.26 1.91
C GLY A 61 -3.90 17.82 0.94
N VAL A 62 -3.57 17.85 -0.34
CA VAL A 62 -4.51 17.52 -1.41
C VAL A 62 -4.44 16.03 -1.70
N PHE A 63 -5.57 15.34 -1.58
CA PHE A 63 -5.73 13.97 -2.07
C PHE A 63 -6.05 14.05 -3.56
N ASN A 64 -5.06 13.76 -4.39
CA ASN A 64 -5.14 13.92 -5.84
C ASN A 64 -4.59 12.69 -6.60
N SER A 65 -4.78 11.52 -6.03
CA SER A 65 -4.48 10.27 -6.70
C SER A 65 -5.58 9.25 -6.49
N VAL A 66 -5.82 8.41 -7.49
CA VAL A 66 -6.74 7.28 -7.41
C VAL A 66 -5.97 5.98 -7.59
N ARG A 67 -6.30 4.96 -6.79
CA ARG A 67 -5.94 3.56 -7.09
C ARG A 67 -7.15 2.89 -7.71
N LEU A 68 -6.96 2.38 -8.92
CA LEU A 68 -7.96 1.60 -9.64
C LEU A 68 -7.63 0.11 -9.50
N TYR A 69 -8.65 -0.74 -9.57
CA TYR A 69 -8.49 -2.20 -9.45
C TYR A 69 -8.43 -2.92 -10.80
N THR A 70 -8.89 -2.27 -11.86
CA THR A 70 -9.03 -2.81 -13.21
C THR A 70 -8.96 -1.66 -14.22
N ASN A 71 -8.57 -1.96 -15.47
CA ASN A 71 -8.66 -1.06 -16.61
C ASN A 71 -9.99 -1.20 -17.37
N ILE A 72 -10.83 -2.16 -16.96
CA ILE A 72 -12.02 -2.58 -17.70
C ILE A 72 -13.26 -1.87 -17.15
N GLN A 73 -14.03 -1.26 -18.07
CA GLN A 73 -15.35 -0.72 -17.77
C GLN A 73 -16.27 -1.85 -17.27
N ALA A 74 -16.95 -1.62 -16.14
CA ALA A 74 -17.88 -2.60 -15.58
C ALA A 74 -18.91 -3.07 -16.61
N HIS A 75 -19.20 -4.38 -16.61
CA HIS A 75 -20.12 -5.06 -17.54
C HIS A 75 -19.66 -5.09 -19.01
N THR A 76 -18.36 -4.88 -19.26
CA THR A 76 -17.73 -5.06 -20.58
C THR A 76 -16.59 -6.07 -20.52
N THR A 77 -16.13 -6.54 -21.67
CA THR A 77 -14.99 -7.48 -21.74
C THR A 77 -13.65 -6.76 -21.61
N SER A 78 -13.45 -5.66 -22.33
CA SER A 78 -12.17 -4.95 -22.41
C SER A 78 -12.34 -3.49 -22.83
N ASP A 79 -13.49 -2.86 -22.57
CA ASP A 79 -13.65 -1.44 -22.88
C ASP A 79 -12.94 -0.59 -21.83
N VAL A 80 -12.42 0.56 -22.27
CA VAL A 80 -11.64 1.46 -21.42
C VAL A 80 -12.49 1.95 -20.25
N LEU A 81 -11.98 1.78 -19.03
CA LEU A 81 -12.65 2.25 -17.82
C LEU A 81 -12.82 3.79 -17.84
N SER A 82 -14.06 4.24 -17.61
CA SER A 82 -14.41 5.68 -17.60
C SER A 82 -13.68 6.51 -16.52
N ALA A 83 -13.00 5.86 -15.57
CA ALA A 83 -12.13 6.52 -14.61
C ALA A 83 -10.93 7.21 -15.27
N ILE A 84 -10.45 6.70 -16.41
CA ILE A 84 -9.30 7.26 -17.13
C ILE A 84 -9.61 8.66 -17.66
N PRO A 85 -10.63 8.88 -18.52
CA PRO A 85 -10.97 10.23 -18.96
C PRO A 85 -11.34 11.16 -17.79
N ALA A 86 -12.01 10.65 -16.75
CA ALA A 86 -12.31 11.43 -15.55
C ALA A 86 -11.05 11.92 -14.81
N ALA A 87 -10.02 11.08 -14.72
CA ALA A 87 -8.75 11.43 -14.09
C ALA A 87 -8.01 12.52 -14.88
N LEU A 88 -8.00 12.43 -16.22
CA LEU A 88 -7.42 13.46 -17.08
C LEU A 88 -8.13 14.80 -16.93
N LYS A 89 -9.47 14.78 -16.95
CA LYS A 89 -10.31 15.97 -16.79
C LYS A 89 -10.13 16.67 -15.45
N THR A 90 -9.79 15.92 -14.40
CA THR A 90 -9.61 16.43 -13.03
C THR A 90 -8.14 16.58 -12.64
N ASN A 91 -7.20 16.28 -13.55
CA ASN A 91 -5.76 16.23 -13.27
C ASN A 91 -5.39 15.33 -12.07
N THR A 92 -6.08 14.19 -11.95
CA THR A 92 -5.87 13.17 -10.93
C THR A 92 -4.81 12.17 -11.40
N SER A 93 -3.84 11.84 -10.55
CA SER A 93 -2.85 10.80 -10.87
C SER A 93 -3.37 9.39 -10.58
N ILE A 94 -2.96 8.40 -11.36
CA ILE A 94 -3.52 7.05 -11.32
C ILE A 94 -2.45 6.03 -10.93
N LEU A 95 -2.70 5.27 -9.87
CA LEU A 95 -2.13 3.94 -9.71
C LEU A 95 -3.05 2.95 -10.42
N LEU A 96 -2.60 2.44 -11.58
CA LEU A 96 -3.40 1.52 -12.39
C LEU A 96 -3.43 0.15 -11.72
N GLY A 97 -4.58 -0.54 -11.81
CA GLY A 97 -4.73 -1.92 -11.38
C GLY A 97 -5.08 -2.81 -12.57
N LEU A 98 -4.46 -3.98 -12.65
CA LEU A 98 -4.90 -5.08 -13.50
C LEU A 98 -5.45 -6.17 -12.58
N TRP A 99 -6.73 -6.51 -12.72
CA TRP A 99 -7.33 -7.56 -11.90
C TRP A 99 -6.90 -8.95 -12.39
N THR A 100 -6.24 -9.73 -11.53
CA THR A 100 -5.72 -11.07 -11.88
C THR A 100 -6.47 -12.22 -11.24
N SER A 101 -7.23 -11.94 -10.17
CA SER A 101 -7.86 -12.95 -9.33
C SER A 101 -8.86 -13.81 -10.11
N GLY A 102 -8.66 -15.13 -10.06
CA GLY A 102 -9.46 -16.11 -10.79
C GLY A 102 -9.22 -16.18 -12.29
N SER A 103 -8.19 -15.50 -12.80
CA SER A 103 -7.84 -15.55 -14.23
C SER A 103 -6.56 -16.35 -14.50
N ASN A 104 -6.51 -16.97 -15.67
CA ASN A 104 -5.30 -17.64 -16.19
C ASN A 104 -4.47 -16.72 -17.11
N ASN A 105 -4.99 -15.55 -17.47
CA ASN A 105 -4.34 -14.53 -18.30
C ASN A 105 -4.80 -13.12 -17.92
N ILE A 106 -4.10 -12.10 -18.40
CA ILE A 106 -4.49 -10.69 -18.23
C ILE A 106 -4.83 -10.02 -19.56
N THR A 107 -5.19 -10.80 -20.59
CA THR A 107 -5.37 -10.28 -21.96
C THR A 107 -6.41 -9.17 -22.03
N ASN A 108 -7.55 -9.33 -21.38
CA ASN A 108 -8.61 -8.32 -21.40
C ASN A 108 -8.20 -7.02 -20.68
N GLU A 109 -7.40 -7.12 -19.61
CA GLU A 109 -6.86 -5.96 -18.90
C GLU A 109 -5.85 -5.22 -19.77
N LEU A 110 -4.97 -5.95 -20.46
CA LEU A 110 -4.00 -5.39 -21.40
C LEU A 110 -4.67 -4.80 -22.64
N ASP A 111 -5.72 -5.41 -23.16
CA ASP A 111 -6.50 -4.88 -24.29
C ASP A 111 -7.14 -3.54 -23.92
N ALA A 112 -7.74 -3.43 -22.74
CA ALA A 112 -8.30 -2.18 -22.24
C ALA A 112 -7.21 -1.11 -22.02
N LEU A 113 -6.06 -1.52 -21.45
CA LEU A 113 -4.91 -0.64 -21.28
C LEU A 113 -4.36 -0.13 -22.62
N GLY A 114 -4.23 -1.01 -23.63
CA GLY A 114 -3.80 -0.66 -24.98
C GLY A 114 -4.72 0.37 -25.63
N LYS A 115 -6.04 0.15 -25.55
CA LYS A 115 -7.03 1.13 -26.02
C LYS A 115 -6.87 2.48 -25.32
N ALA A 116 -6.63 2.50 -24.01
CA ALA A 116 -6.42 3.76 -23.27
C ALA A 116 -5.11 4.47 -23.68
N ILE A 117 -4.03 3.71 -23.94
CA ILE A 117 -2.78 4.25 -24.49
C ILE A 117 -3.03 4.88 -25.86
N ASP A 118 -3.73 4.19 -26.75
CA ASP A 118 -4.02 4.66 -28.11
C ASP A 118 -4.93 5.89 -28.12
N GLU A 119 -5.94 5.92 -27.25
CA GLU A 119 -6.94 7.00 -27.21
C GLU A 119 -6.41 8.29 -26.55
N TYR A 120 -5.66 8.17 -25.46
CA TYR A 120 -5.28 9.31 -24.61
C TYR A 120 -3.77 9.63 -24.61
N GLY A 121 -2.93 8.74 -25.18
CA GLY A 121 -1.52 9.00 -25.47
C GLY A 121 -0.71 9.48 -24.27
N THR A 122 -0.02 10.61 -24.46
CA THR A 122 0.93 11.16 -23.47
C THR A 122 0.23 11.74 -22.23
N ASP A 123 -1.00 12.26 -22.37
CA ASP A 123 -1.74 12.80 -21.23
C ASP A 123 -2.08 11.68 -20.23
N PHE A 124 -2.49 10.52 -20.74
CA PHE A 124 -2.65 9.31 -19.92
C PHE A 124 -1.33 8.86 -19.30
N ALA A 125 -0.26 8.77 -20.09
CA ALA A 125 1.03 8.38 -19.54
C ALA A 125 1.54 9.32 -18.43
N ASN A 126 1.25 10.61 -18.52
CA ASN A 126 1.60 11.59 -17.49
C ASN A 126 0.76 11.44 -16.21
N ALA A 127 -0.50 11.02 -16.33
CA ALA A 127 -1.36 10.75 -15.18
C ALA A 127 -0.97 9.46 -14.43
N VAL A 128 -0.46 8.44 -15.14
CA VAL A 128 -0.10 7.15 -14.54
C VAL A 128 1.15 7.27 -13.66
N VAL A 129 1.00 6.94 -12.38
CA VAL A 129 2.10 6.85 -11.40
C VAL A 129 2.86 5.54 -11.59
N ALA A 130 2.13 4.43 -11.62
CA ALA A 130 2.66 3.08 -11.73
C ALA A 130 1.52 2.11 -12.09
N ILE A 131 1.87 0.84 -12.31
CA ILE A 131 0.96 -0.24 -12.64
C ILE A 131 1.04 -1.32 -11.56
N SER A 132 -0.07 -1.63 -10.90
CA SER A 132 -0.22 -2.76 -9.99
C SER A 132 -0.88 -3.94 -10.72
N VAL A 133 -0.21 -5.09 -10.73
CA VAL A 133 -0.69 -6.32 -11.35
C VAL A 133 -1.22 -7.22 -10.25
N GLY A 134 -2.54 -7.28 -10.07
CA GLY A 134 -3.20 -8.05 -9.01
C GLY A 134 -3.43 -7.29 -7.71
N SER A 135 -4.29 -7.86 -6.87
CA SER A 135 -4.67 -7.38 -5.54
C SER A 135 -5.07 -8.55 -4.64
N GLU A 136 -4.28 -8.82 -3.62
CA GLU A 136 -4.47 -9.89 -2.63
C GLU A 136 -4.50 -11.31 -3.20
N ASP A 137 -3.92 -11.53 -4.38
CA ASP A 137 -3.95 -12.82 -5.06
C ASP A 137 -3.24 -13.93 -4.27
N LEU A 138 -2.09 -13.61 -3.67
CA LEU A 138 -1.32 -14.56 -2.87
C LEU A 138 -2.01 -14.81 -1.53
N TYR A 139 -2.62 -13.76 -0.95
CA TYR A 139 -3.41 -13.88 0.26
C TYR A 139 -4.61 -14.80 0.06
N ARG A 140 -5.38 -14.63 -1.02
CA ARG A 140 -6.57 -15.46 -1.32
C ARG A 140 -6.23 -16.95 -1.46
N LEU A 141 -5.01 -17.30 -1.89
CA LEU A 141 -4.52 -18.69 -1.96
C LEU A 141 -3.85 -19.20 -0.69
N SER A 142 -3.60 -18.34 0.30
CA SER A 142 -3.01 -18.76 1.57
C SER A 142 -3.99 -19.58 2.42
N ASP A 143 -3.47 -20.35 3.37
CA ASP A 143 -4.29 -21.12 4.32
C ASP A 143 -5.31 -20.24 5.08
N ILE A 144 -4.93 -18.99 5.40
CA ILE A 144 -5.84 -18.05 6.05
C ILE A 144 -6.91 -17.53 5.08
N GLY A 145 -6.52 -17.17 3.85
CA GLY A 145 -7.47 -16.72 2.83
C GLY A 145 -8.51 -17.79 2.49
N ILE A 146 -8.09 -19.05 2.36
CA ILE A 146 -8.99 -20.20 2.13
C ILE A 146 -9.93 -20.39 3.33
N ARG A 147 -9.42 -20.37 4.56
CA ARG A 147 -10.25 -20.50 5.78
C ARG A 147 -11.27 -19.36 5.92
N GLN A 148 -10.92 -18.16 5.46
CA GLN A 148 -11.78 -16.99 5.52
C GLN A 148 -12.66 -16.83 4.28
N ASN A 149 -12.60 -17.77 3.33
CA ASN A 149 -13.32 -17.72 2.07
C ASN A 149 -13.08 -16.39 1.32
N ALA A 150 -11.84 -15.93 1.30
CA ALA A 150 -11.42 -14.64 0.76
C ALA A 150 -11.59 -14.52 -0.77
N GLY A 151 -12.14 -15.53 -1.45
CA GLY A 151 -12.30 -15.56 -2.90
C GLY A 151 -11.13 -16.24 -3.60
N ILE A 152 -11.06 -16.08 -4.92
CA ILE A 152 -10.11 -16.81 -5.78
C ILE A 152 -8.87 -15.95 -5.97
N GLY A 153 -7.68 -16.51 -5.74
CA GLY A 153 -6.40 -15.84 -5.96
C GLY A 153 -5.59 -16.43 -7.12
N ALA A 154 -4.34 -15.99 -7.23
CA ALA A 154 -3.35 -16.47 -8.19
C ALA A 154 -2.00 -16.66 -7.49
N GLY A 155 -1.30 -17.74 -7.82
CA GLY A 155 -0.04 -18.11 -7.15
C GLY A 155 1.15 -17.26 -7.60
N PRO A 156 2.30 -17.35 -6.90
CA PRO A 156 3.48 -16.52 -7.18
C PRO A 156 3.97 -16.65 -8.63
N ASP A 157 4.00 -17.86 -9.20
CA ASP A 157 4.40 -18.09 -10.60
C ASP A 157 3.48 -17.39 -11.61
N ALA A 158 2.17 -17.32 -11.30
CA ALA A 158 1.21 -16.62 -12.15
C ALA A 158 1.40 -15.10 -12.06
N ILE A 159 1.58 -14.57 -10.85
CA ILE A 159 1.81 -13.14 -10.64
C ILE A 159 3.13 -12.69 -11.31
N VAL A 160 4.22 -13.43 -11.14
CA VAL A 160 5.50 -13.13 -11.82
C VAL A 160 5.33 -13.14 -13.33
N ARG A 161 4.59 -14.11 -13.89
CA ARG A 161 4.29 -14.16 -15.32
C ARG A 161 3.48 -12.93 -15.76
N PHE A 162 2.42 -12.57 -15.04
CA PHE A 162 1.57 -11.41 -15.37
C PHE A 162 2.33 -10.08 -15.28
N ILE A 163 3.26 -9.95 -14.32
CA ILE A 163 4.17 -8.80 -14.24
C ILE A 163 5.03 -8.72 -15.51
N ASN A 164 5.63 -9.83 -15.93
CA ASN A 164 6.45 -9.87 -17.14
C ASN A 164 5.64 -9.60 -18.41
N GLU A 165 4.44 -10.19 -18.54
CA GLU A 165 3.52 -9.92 -19.64
C GLU A 165 3.15 -8.42 -19.70
N THR A 166 2.88 -7.80 -18.55
CA THR A 166 2.60 -6.36 -18.45
C THR A 166 3.80 -5.52 -18.92
N ARG A 167 5.01 -5.84 -18.47
CA ARG A 167 6.24 -5.14 -18.90
C ARG A 167 6.48 -5.25 -20.40
N SER A 168 6.37 -6.46 -20.94
CA SER A 168 6.52 -6.69 -22.38
C SER A 168 5.44 -5.98 -23.19
N PHE A 169 4.22 -5.86 -22.66
CA PHE A 169 3.13 -5.15 -23.33
C PHE A 169 3.38 -3.64 -23.43
N ILE A 170 3.88 -3.02 -22.35
CA ILE A 170 4.12 -1.57 -22.32
C ILE A 170 5.44 -1.13 -22.98
N GLU A 171 6.32 -2.07 -23.34
CA GLU A 171 7.57 -1.79 -24.06
C GLU A 171 7.27 -1.13 -25.42
N GLY A 172 7.93 -0.02 -25.73
CA GLY A 172 7.69 0.76 -26.95
C GLY A 172 6.39 1.59 -26.94
N THR A 173 5.64 1.60 -25.84
CA THR A 173 4.43 2.43 -25.68
C THR A 173 4.72 3.70 -24.88
N SER A 174 3.73 4.59 -24.73
CA SER A 174 3.86 5.78 -23.87
C SER A 174 4.01 5.45 -22.37
N LEU A 175 3.71 4.21 -21.95
CA LEU A 175 3.90 3.75 -20.58
C LEU A 175 5.24 3.03 -20.35
N GLU A 176 6.11 2.95 -21.37
CA GLU A 176 7.44 2.36 -21.20
C GLU A 176 8.18 2.99 -20.01
N GLY A 177 8.77 2.13 -19.17
CA GLY A 177 9.52 2.55 -17.99
C GLY A 177 8.67 2.92 -16.76
N LYS A 178 7.33 2.84 -16.83
CA LYS A 178 6.49 2.97 -15.63
C LYS A 178 6.77 1.81 -14.65
N PRO A 179 6.88 2.07 -13.34
CA PRO A 179 7.08 1.00 -12.36
C PRO A 179 5.93 0.00 -12.39
N VAL A 180 6.25 -1.30 -12.34
CA VAL A 180 5.29 -2.39 -12.27
C VAL A 180 5.42 -3.11 -10.94
N GLY A 181 4.34 -3.19 -10.19
CA GLY A 181 4.29 -3.81 -8.86
C GLY A 181 3.14 -4.79 -8.71
N HIS A 182 2.98 -5.30 -7.51
CA HIS A 182 1.84 -6.12 -7.08
C HIS A 182 1.30 -5.57 -5.76
N VAL A 183 0.01 -5.77 -5.50
CA VAL A 183 -0.64 -5.38 -4.26
C VAL A 183 -1.07 -6.61 -3.50
N ASP A 184 -0.66 -6.74 -2.25
CA ASP A 184 -1.10 -7.84 -1.40
C ASP A 184 -1.02 -7.48 0.09
N THR A 185 -1.56 -8.34 0.95
CA THR A 185 -1.53 -8.17 2.39
C THR A 185 -0.10 -8.30 2.94
N TRP A 186 0.16 -7.75 4.12
CA TRP A 186 1.47 -7.88 4.77
C TRP A 186 1.93 -9.34 4.93
N ARG A 187 0.99 -10.28 5.18
CA ARG A 187 1.29 -11.71 5.34
C ARG A 187 1.88 -12.32 4.08
N SER A 188 1.40 -11.89 2.92
CA SER A 188 1.87 -12.38 1.62
C SER A 188 3.30 -11.95 1.37
N TRP A 189 3.68 -10.73 1.77
CA TRP A 189 5.02 -10.20 1.60
C TRP A 189 6.05 -10.81 2.55
N VAL A 190 5.65 -11.19 3.78
CA VAL A 190 6.58 -11.85 4.73
C VAL A 190 6.67 -13.37 4.54
N ASN A 191 5.83 -13.95 3.66
CA ASN A 191 5.90 -15.37 3.33
C ASN A 191 6.99 -15.63 2.29
N GLU A 192 8.07 -16.31 2.69
CA GLU A 192 9.23 -16.61 1.84
C GLU A 192 8.87 -17.38 0.56
N SER A 193 7.76 -18.14 0.56
CA SER A 193 7.26 -18.84 -0.64
C SER A 193 6.85 -17.89 -1.76
N ASN A 194 6.66 -16.60 -1.46
CA ASN A 194 6.31 -15.55 -2.41
C ASN A 194 7.52 -14.67 -2.82
N SER A 195 8.73 -14.99 -2.37
CA SER A 195 9.94 -14.17 -2.62
C SER A 195 10.21 -13.86 -4.09
N ALA A 196 9.86 -14.76 -5.00
CA ALA A 196 9.96 -14.53 -6.45
C ALA A 196 9.11 -13.34 -6.93
N VAL A 197 7.98 -13.07 -6.28
CA VAL A 197 7.15 -11.89 -6.58
C VAL A 197 7.85 -10.62 -6.11
N ILE A 198 8.46 -10.65 -4.91
CA ILE A 198 9.26 -9.52 -4.41
C ILE A 198 10.38 -9.21 -5.38
N GLU A 199 11.07 -10.21 -5.94
CA GLU A 199 12.15 -10.02 -6.91
C GLU A 199 11.66 -9.39 -8.23
N ALA A 200 10.47 -9.77 -8.71
CA ALA A 200 9.93 -9.34 -10.01
C ALA A 200 9.36 -7.91 -10.06
N VAL A 201 8.90 -7.38 -8.92
CA VAL A 201 8.26 -6.05 -8.84
C VAL A 201 9.27 -4.90 -8.74
N ASP A 202 8.90 -3.69 -9.17
CA ASP A 202 9.67 -2.46 -8.93
C ASP A 202 9.33 -1.82 -7.57
N PHE A 203 8.08 -1.99 -7.12
CA PHE A 203 7.57 -1.50 -5.85
C PHE A 203 6.65 -2.54 -5.20
N ILE A 204 6.53 -2.46 -3.88
CA ILE A 204 5.60 -3.27 -3.09
C ILE A 204 4.38 -2.42 -2.76
N GLY A 205 3.20 -2.84 -3.21
CA GLY A 205 1.94 -2.33 -2.70
C GLY A 205 1.45 -3.21 -1.55
N VAL A 206 1.23 -2.61 -0.37
CA VAL A 206 0.77 -3.35 0.80
C VAL A 206 -0.57 -2.86 1.32
N ASP A 207 -1.43 -3.83 1.59
CA ASP A 207 -2.72 -3.64 2.24
C ASP A 207 -2.59 -4.06 3.73
N ILE A 208 -2.89 -3.12 4.64
CA ILE A 208 -2.75 -3.32 6.09
C ILE A 208 -4.01 -2.85 6.80
N TYR A 209 -4.75 -3.80 7.38
CA TYR A 209 -5.98 -3.53 8.13
C TYR A 209 -5.90 -4.13 9.54
N PRO A 210 -5.44 -3.37 10.54
CA PRO A 210 -5.39 -3.83 11.93
C PRO A 210 -6.72 -4.34 12.47
N PHE A 211 -7.85 -3.84 11.94
CA PHE A 211 -9.18 -4.32 12.27
C PHE A 211 -9.32 -5.85 12.09
N PHE A 212 -8.71 -6.43 11.05
CA PHE A 212 -8.84 -7.86 10.74
C PHE A 212 -7.78 -8.74 11.42
N GLU A 213 -6.86 -8.17 12.20
CA GLU A 213 -5.69 -8.86 12.77
C GLU A 213 -6.00 -9.64 14.06
N ASN A 214 -6.94 -10.59 13.99
CA ASN A 214 -7.37 -11.41 15.14
C ASN A 214 -6.70 -12.78 15.24
N ASP A 215 -5.80 -13.13 14.30
CA ASP A 215 -5.11 -14.43 14.31
C ASP A 215 -3.99 -14.45 15.35
N THR A 216 -4.27 -15.06 16.50
CA THR A 216 -3.33 -15.20 17.63
C THR A 216 -2.23 -16.25 17.39
N THR A 217 -2.28 -17.01 16.29
CA THR A 217 -1.30 -18.07 16.00
C THR A 217 0.03 -17.55 15.48
N ILE A 218 0.06 -16.33 14.93
CA ILE A 218 1.24 -15.75 14.28
C ILE A 218 2.12 -14.98 15.28
N ALA A 219 1.56 -14.56 16.41
CA ALA A 219 2.32 -14.05 17.55
C ALA A 219 1.48 -14.16 18.83
N PRO A 220 1.69 -15.18 19.70
CA PRO A 220 0.85 -15.40 20.87
C PRO A 220 0.88 -14.28 21.92
N ASN A 221 1.69 -13.23 21.75
CA ASN A 221 2.00 -12.27 22.81
C ASN A 221 1.83 -10.78 22.48
N PHE A 222 1.22 -10.35 21.36
CA PHE A 222 1.18 -8.89 21.14
C PHE A 222 -0.13 -8.25 20.72
N TYR A 223 -0.98 -8.86 19.92
CA TYR A 223 -2.11 -8.09 19.37
C TYR A 223 -3.41 -8.87 19.38
N VAL A 224 -4.21 -8.60 20.42
CA VAL A 224 -5.65 -8.63 20.31
C VAL A 224 -6.05 -7.40 19.49
N ASN A 225 -6.91 -7.54 18.48
CA ASN A 225 -7.30 -6.47 17.56
C ASN A 225 -8.27 -5.42 18.17
N THR A 226 -8.08 -5.07 19.43
CA THR A 226 -8.70 -3.91 20.07
C THR A 226 -8.21 -2.62 19.43
N PHE A 227 -9.00 -1.54 19.51
CA PHE A 227 -8.60 -0.24 18.95
C PHE A 227 -7.27 0.30 19.49
N ASP A 228 -7.01 0.15 20.79
CA ASP A 228 -5.75 0.61 21.42
C ASP A 228 -4.50 0.02 20.75
N ASN A 229 -4.65 -1.14 20.11
CA ASN A 229 -3.57 -1.82 19.39
C ASN A 229 -3.53 -1.50 17.90
N ALA A 230 -4.50 -0.76 17.34
CA ALA A 230 -4.60 -0.52 15.90
C ALA A 230 -3.34 0.12 15.30
N VAL A 231 -2.84 1.20 15.91
CA VAL A 231 -1.63 1.91 15.44
C VAL A 231 -0.36 1.06 15.66
N PRO A 232 -0.11 0.45 16.84
CA PRO A 232 1.00 -0.49 17.01
C PRO A 232 1.00 -1.65 16.01
N ILE A 233 -0.16 -2.29 15.77
CA ILE A 233 -0.30 -3.35 14.77
C ILE A 233 0.11 -2.84 13.39
N PHE A 234 -0.43 -1.70 12.96
CA PHE A 234 -0.12 -1.14 11.65
C PHE A 234 1.39 -0.96 11.47
N ARG A 235 2.04 -0.29 12.43
CA ARG A 235 3.48 -0.01 12.37
C ARG A 235 4.32 -1.28 12.34
N ASP A 236 3.98 -2.24 13.18
CA ASP A 236 4.67 -3.53 13.23
C ASP A 236 4.53 -4.28 11.89
N ARG A 237 3.32 -4.37 11.33
CA ARG A 237 3.11 -5.07 10.05
C ARG A 237 3.80 -4.36 8.90
N TRP A 238 3.76 -3.02 8.89
CA TRP A 238 4.45 -2.22 7.89
C TRP A 238 5.97 -2.39 7.98
N GLU A 239 6.55 -2.37 9.18
CA GLU A 239 7.98 -2.61 9.41
C GLU A 239 8.41 -4.00 8.92
N GLN A 240 7.60 -5.04 9.18
CA GLN A 240 7.89 -6.38 8.66
C GLN A 240 7.95 -6.41 7.13
N VAL A 241 7.05 -5.70 6.46
CA VAL A 241 7.03 -5.62 4.98
C VAL A 241 8.23 -4.84 4.46
N VAL A 242 8.59 -3.73 5.11
CA VAL A 242 9.81 -2.96 4.78
C VAL A 242 11.06 -3.85 4.93
N ASN A 243 11.14 -4.66 5.98
CA ASN A 243 12.27 -5.58 6.16
C ASN A 243 12.31 -6.69 5.09
N ALA A 244 11.15 -7.12 4.60
CA ALA A 244 11.04 -8.11 3.51
C ALA A 244 11.25 -7.50 2.11
N SER A 245 11.22 -6.17 1.95
CA SER A 245 11.13 -5.51 0.64
C SER A 245 12.39 -5.58 -0.22
N GLN A 246 13.49 -6.10 0.33
CA GLN A 246 14.80 -6.10 -0.32
C GLN A 246 15.27 -4.68 -0.74
N GLY A 247 14.84 -3.65 0.00
CA GLY A 247 15.18 -2.25 -0.26
C GLY A 247 14.31 -1.58 -1.32
N LYS A 248 13.28 -2.25 -1.85
CA LYS A 248 12.28 -1.66 -2.75
C LYS A 248 11.33 -0.76 -1.97
N ASP A 249 10.78 0.24 -2.67
CA ASP A 249 9.79 1.14 -2.09
C ASP A 249 8.53 0.35 -1.68
N VAL A 250 8.02 0.66 -0.48
CA VAL A 250 6.78 0.08 0.06
C VAL A 250 5.73 1.17 0.13
N TRP A 251 4.65 0.99 -0.62
CA TRP A 251 3.53 1.92 -0.70
C TRP A 251 2.31 1.34 0.01
N ILE A 252 1.54 2.17 0.70
CA ILE A 252 0.29 1.75 1.32
C ILE A 252 -0.81 1.84 0.27
N THR A 253 -1.24 0.70 -0.25
CA THR A 253 -2.26 0.64 -1.31
C THR A 253 -3.66 0.48 -0.77
N GLU A 254 -3.78 0.01 0.47
CA GLU A 254 -4.99 0.07 1.27
C GLU A 254 -4.67 0.11 2.76
N THR A 255 -5.35 1.01 3.47
CA THR A 255 -5.54 0.91 4.92
C THR A 255 -6.73 1.76 5.31
N GLY A 256 -7.37 1.41 6.42
CA GLY A 256 -8.50 2.15 6.95
C GLY A 256 -9.02 1.49 8.22
N TRP A 257 -9.99 2.16 8.84
CA TRP A 257 -10.74 1.61 9.96
C TRP A 257 -12.23 1.78 9.67
N PRO A 258 -13.05 0.74 9.89
CA PRO A 258 -14.45 0.83 9.54
C PRO A 258 -15.20 1.74 10.52
N PHE A 259 -16.06 2.60 9.99
CA PHE A 259 -16.98 3.41 10.82
C PHE A 259 -18.18 2.60 11.30
N LYS A 260 -18.50 1.52 10.57
CA LYS A 260 -19.61 0.61 10.85
C LYS A 260 -19.22 -0.81 10.47
N SER A 261 -19.62 -1.77 11.31
CA SER A 261 -19.53 -3.19 11.01
C SER A 261 -20.93 -3.79 11.08
N GLU A 262 -21.29 -4.51 10.03
CA GLU A 262 -22.47 -5.36 9.94
C GLU A 262 -22.00 -6.82 10.15
N GLY A 263 -22.88 -7.70 10.61
CA GLY A 263 -22.51 -9.11 10.84
C GLY A 263 -21.73 -9.38 12.15
N PRO A 264 -21.11 -10.57 12.27
CA PRO A 264 -20.42 -10.99 13.50
C PRO A 264 -19.20 -10.11 13.82
N ALA A 265 -18.85 -10.04 15.11
CA ALA A 265 -17.62 -9.40 15.54
C ALA A 265 -16.39 -10.11 14.94
N TRP A 266 -15.39 -9.33 14.53
CA TRP A 266 -14.11 -9.84 14.08
C TRP A 266 -13.12 -9.78 15.24
N GLY A 267 -13.05 -10.84 16.06
CA GLY A 267 -12.29 -10.77 17.31
C GLY A 267 -12.82 -9.66 18.24
N GLU A 268 -11.93 -8.81 18.74
CA GLU A 268 -12.25 -7.72 19.70
C GLU A 268 -12.31 -6.33 19.05
N SER A 269 -12.22 -6.25 17.72
CA SER A 269 -12.27 -4.97 17.00
C SER A 269 -13.68 -4.37 17.02
N GLN A 270 -13.75 -3.05 17.20
CA GLN A 270 -15.01 -2.30 17.17
C GLN A 270 -14.95 -1.23 16.09
N ALA A 271 -16.04 -1.11 15.34
CA ALA A 271 -16.20 -0.10 14.29
C ALA A 271 -16.98 1.11 14.85
N SER A 272 -16.43 2.31 14.65
CA SER A 272 -17.09 3.57 14.99
C SER A 272 -16.45 4.72 14.22
N VAL A 273 -17.19 5.82 14.05
CA VAL A 273 -16.65 7.06 13.45
C VAL A 273 -15.50 7.61 14.31
N ASP A 274 -15.59 7.51 15.64
CA ASP A 274 -14.55 7.99 16.56
C ASP A 274 -13.24 7.21 16.38
N PHE A 275 -13.31 5.87 16.30
CA PHE A 275 -12.15 5.03 16.04
C PHE A 275 -11.61 5.22 14.62
N GLN A 276 -12.47 5.43 13.63
CA GLN A 276 -12.02 5.80 12.29
C GLN A 276 -11.24 7.13 12.28
N ALA A 277 -11.73 8.15 13.01
CA ALA A 277 -11.05 9.42 13.14
C ALA A 277 -9.73 9.30 13.91
N GLU A 278 -9.67 8.47 14.95
CA GLU A 278 -8.45 8.20 15.71
C GLU A 278 -7.43 7.41 14.89
N TYR A 279 -7.86 6.45 14.06
CA TYR A 279 -6.98 5.70 13.16
C TYR A 279 -6.43 6.59 12.05
N TRP A 280 -7.25 7.47 11.45
CA TRP A 280 -6.81 8.51 10.53
C TRP A 280 -5.73 9.40 11.15
N ARG A 281 -5.93 9.85 12.39
CA ARG A 281 -4.94 10.66 13.13
C ARG A 281 -3.67 9.87 13.50
N GLY A 282 -3.81 8.62 13.91
CA GLY A 282 -2.70 7.79 14.37
C GLY A 282 -1.80 7.32 13.24
N VAL A 283 -2.39 6.73 12.20
CA VAL A 283 -1.69 6.13 11.06
C VAL A 283 -1.58 7.11 9.91
N GLY A 284 -2.70 7.65 9.42
CA GLY A 284 -2.72 8.57 8.29
C GLY A 284 -1.85 9.81 8.56
N CYS A 285 -2.21 10.60 9.57
CA CYS A 285 -1.47 11.80 9.96
C CYS A 285 -0.12 11.51 10.64
N GLY A 286 -0.02 10.43 11.41
CA GLY A 286 1.18 10.12 12.19
C GLY A 286 2.32 9.58 11.35
N ASP A 287 1.99 8.70 10.39
CA ASP A 287 2.98 7.87 9.69
C ASP A 287 2.95 8.10 8.16
N LEU A 288 1.77 8.28 7.54
CA LEU A 288 1.62 8.12 6.09
C LEU A 288 1.58 9.41 5.25
N PHE A 289 0.60 10.28 5.48
CA PHE A 289 0.31 11.40 4.58
C PHE A 289 1.49 12.36 4.44
N GLY A 290 1.78 12.75 3.18
CA GLY A 290 2.95 13.55 2.81
C GLY A 290 4.31 12.86 2.96
N ARG A 291 4.36 11.57 3.35
CA ARG A 291 5.63 10.83 3.58
C ARG A 291 5.74 9.54 2.78
N VAL A 292 4.62 8.85 2.57
CA VAL A 292 4.56 7.55 1.89
C VAL A 292 3.45 7.60 0.85
N ASN A 293 3.67 7.01 -0.33
CA ASN A 293 2.60 6.86 -1.30
C ASN A 293 1.45 6.06 -0.67
N THR A 294 0.26 6.66 -0.60
CA THR A 294 -0.85 6.17 0.21
C THR A 294 -2.18 6.30 -0.52
N TRP A 295 -2.89 5.19 -0.68
CA TRP A 295 -4.29 5.17 -1.09
C TRP A 295 -5.11 4.66 0.10
N TRP A 296 -5.82 5.61 0.73
CA TRP A 296 -6.64 5.32 1.90
C TRP A 296 -7.94 4.65 1.47
N TYR A 297 -8.33 3.60 2.17
CA TYR A 297 -9.57 2.88 1.93
C TYR A 297 -10.65 3.37 2.90
N THR A 298 -11.69 4.08 2.46
CA THR A 298 -11.93 4.61 1.11
C THR A 298 -12.70 5.94 1.18
N LEU A 299 -12.83 6.65 0.06
CA LEU A 299 -13.66 7.86 -0.02
C LEU A 299 -15.14 7.49 0.10
N ARG A 300 -15.56 6.47 -0.67
CA ARG A 300 -16.93 5.94 -0.77
C ARG A 300 -16.88 4.42 -0.85
N ASP A 301 -17.73 3.76 -0.06
CA ASP A 301 -17.86 2.30 -0.11
C ASP A 301 -18.48 1.90 -1.46
N ALA A 302 -17.90 0.88 -2.11
CA ALA A 302 -18.36 0.39 -3.41
C ALA A 302 -18.63 -1.12 -3.43
N ASN A 303 -18.11 -1.87 -2.44
CA ASN A 303 -18.34 -3.31 -2.33
C ASN A 303 -19.55 -3.59 -1.40
N PRO A 304 -20.72 -3.99 -1.95
CA PRO A 304 -21.88 -4.31 -1.13
C PRO A 304 -21.75 -5.59 -0.32
N GLU A 305 -20.86 -6.52 -0.70
CA GLU A 305 -20.62 -7.75 0.03
C GLU A 305 -19.87 -7.50 1.35
N SER A 306 -19.01 -6.47 1.36
CA SER A 306 -18.28 -6.09 2.57
C SER A 306 -19.25 -5.70 3.69
N LYS A 307 -19.09 -6.35 4.83
CA LYS A 307 -19.86 -6.03 6.04
C LYS A 307 -19.21 -4.94 6.86
N GLN A 308 -17.93 -4.63 6.63
CA GLN A 308 -17.21 -3.52 7.23
C GLN A 308 -17.25 -2.33 6.26
N LYS A 309 -17.75 -1.19 6.73
CA LYS A 309 -17.90 0.03 5.93
C LYS A 309 -16.82 1.03 6.31
N PHE A 310 -16.07 1.48 5.31
CA PHE A 310 -14.81 2.23 5.50
C PHE A 310 -14.85 3.66 4.96
N ALA A 311 -15.92 4.03 4.25
CA ALA A 311 -16.02 5.36 3.67
C ALA A 311 -15.77 6.47 4.71
N ILE A 312 -15.03 7.51 4.32
CA ILE A 312 -14.87 8.72 5.13
C ILE A 312 -15.88 9.82 4.74
N THR A 313 -16.58 9.65 3.61
CA THR A 313 -17.69 10.51 3.18
C THR A 313 -18.99 9.71 3.08
N ASN A 314 -20.12 10.41 2.95
CA ASN A 314 -21.40 9.78 2.68
C ASN A 314 -21.50 9.30 1.22
N GLU A 315 -22.56 8.54 0.90
CA GLU A 315 -22.79 8.03 -0.47
C GLU A 315 -22.92 9.15 -1.52
N ASP A 316 -23.35 10.34 -1.09
CA ASP A 316 -23.49 11.53 -1.93
C ASP A 316 -22.17 12.27 -2.23
N LEU A 317 -21.04 11.84 -1.65
CA LEU A 317 -19.71 12.44 -1.83
C LEU A 317 -19.64 13.91 -1.41
N SER A 318 -19.90 14.18 -0.13
CA SER A 318 -19.66 15.50 0.49
C SER A 318 -18.17 15.84 0.59
N THR A 319 -17.80 17.12 0.44
CA THR A 319 -16.46 17.62 0.77
C THR A 319 -16.21 17.75 2.27
N GLU A 320 -17.27 17.73 3.08
CA GLU A 320 -17.19 17.57 4.53
C GLU A 320 -17.26 16.07 4.87
N ALA A 321 -16.14 15.54 5.38
CA ALA A 321 -16.04 14.15 5.80
C ALA A 321 -16.80 13.89 7.12
N SER A 322 -17.05 12.61 7.43
CA SER A 322 -17.75 12.16 8.64
C SER A 322 -17.03 12.53 9.95
N PHE A 323 -15.78 12.97 9.87
CA PHE A 323 -14.97 13.45 10.99
C PHE A 323 -13.95 14.50 10.51
N ASN A 324 -13.37 15.26 11.45
CA ASN A 324 -12.37 16.26 11.11
C ASN A 324 -11.06 15.62 10.62
N LEU A 325 -10.68 15.91 9.38
CA LEU A 325 -9.49 15.34 8.72
C LEU A 325 -8.17 16.00 9.14
N SER A 326 -8.20 17.12 9.88
CA SER A 326 -6.98 17.88 10.19
C SER A 326 -5.97 17.07 10.98
N CYS A 327 -4.73 17.05 10.48
CA CYS A 327 -3.59 16.49 11.20
C CYS A 327 -2.96 17.50 12.17
N SER A 328 -3.79 18.31 12.85
CA SER A 328 -3.33 19.28 13.87
C SER A 328 -2.22 18.64 14.69
N ALA A 329 -1.04 19.28 14.73
CA ALA A 329 0.21 18.69 15.17
C ALA A 329 -0.02 17.73 16.33
N VAL A 330 -0.06 16.43 16.03
CA VAL A 330 -0.12 15.37 17.04
C VAL A 330 1.02 15.71 17.97
N GLY A 331 0.67 16.20 19.17
CA GLY A 331 1.64 16.80 20.06
C GLY A 331 2.81 15.84 20.15
N THR A 332 3.98 16.31 19.74
CA THR A 332 5.23 15.62 20.02
C THR A 332 5.34 15.63 21.53
N GLY A 333 4.73 14.60 22.16
CA GLY A 333 4.86 14.34 23.57
C GLY A 333 6.34 14.41 23.85
N THR A 334 6.72 15.44 24.58
CA THR A 334 8.10 15.78 24.91
C THR A 334 8.77 14.53 25.45
N ARG A 335 9.64 13.90 24.66
CA ARG A 335 10.60 12.91 25.15
C ARG A 335 11.65 13.66 25.98
N ASN A 336 11.24 14.17 27.14
CA ASN A 336 12.13 14.49 28.23
C ASN A 336 12.18 13.25 29.14
N ALA A 337 13.02 12.30 28.73
CA ALA A 337 13.57 11.29 29.63
C ALA A 337 15.08 11.22 29.37
N ALA A 338 15.81 11.91 30.26
CA ALA A 338 17.19 11.71 30.66
C ALA A 338 18.23 11.24 29.61
N ARG A 339 19.07 12.18 29.17
CA ARG A 339 20.46 11.90 28.78
C ARG A 339 21.27 11.44 30.01
N SER A 340 21.54 10.14 30.09
CA SER A 340 22.79 9.52 30.60
C SER A 340 22.63 8.00 30.37
N ALA A 341 23.49 7.24 29.72
CA ALA A 341 24.92 7.35 29.49
C ALA A 341 25.34 6.46 28.31
N GLY A 342 26.50 6.76 27.73
CA GLY A 342 27.40 5.76 27.14
C GLY A 342 27.08 5.27 25.72
N GLY A 343 27.64 5.94 24.71
CA GLY A 343 27.85 5.31 23.42
C GLY A 343 28.91 4.21 23.54
N LEU A 344 28.61 3.02 23.02
CA LEU A 344 29.58 1.94 22.82
C LEU A 344 29.48 1.43 21.38
N SER A 345 30.63 1.44 20.72
CA SER A 345 30.83 1.12 19.31
C SER A 345 30.61 -0.36 19.00
N LEU A 346 30.38 -0.66 17.72
CA LEU A 346 30.05 -1.96 17.12
C LEU A 346 31.10 -3.10 17.30
N ARG A 347 32.06 -3.01 18.22
CA ARG A 347 33.15 -3.98 18.38
C ARG A 347 33.05 -4.92 19.59
N GLU A 348 32.01 -4.84 20.42
CA GLU A 348 31.91 -5.66 21.64
C GLU A 348 30.80 -6.73 21.64
N ARG A 349 30.04 -6.90 20.54
CA ARG A 349 28.99 -7.95 20.44
C ARG A 349 29.48 -9.36 20.03
N VAL A 350 30.77 -9.66 20.14
CA VAL A 350 31.33 -10.98 19.71
C VAL A 350 31.78 -11.86 20.87
N GLN A 351 31.61 -11.46 22.14
CA GLN A 351 32.02 -12.30 23.28
C GLN A 351 30.89 -12.96 24.10
N ASP A 352 29.62 -12.77 23.77
CA ASP A 352 28.50 -13.35 24.53
C ASP A 352 27.79 -14.55 23.89
N ILE A 353 28.38 -15.16 22.86
CA ILE A 353 27.87 -16.41 22.21
C ILE A 353 28.52 -17.68 22.81
N GLY A 354 29.27 -17.55 23.92
CA GLY A 354 30.07 -18.64 24.51
C GLY A 354 29.51 -19.30 25.77
N ARG A 355 28.20 -19.27 26.05
CA ARG A 355 27.67 -19.76 27.35
C ARG A 355 26.33 -20.50 27.37
N TRP A 356 25.86 -21.04 26.25
CA TRP A 356 24.72 -21.96 26.22
C TRP A 356 24.95 -23.16 25.29
N THR A 357 25.96 -23.96 25.61
CA THR A 357 26.10 -25.34 25.16
C THR A 357 26.59 -26.15 26.35
N PHE A 358 25.67 -26.74 27.12
CA PHE A 358 25.85 -27.97 27.94
C PHE A 358 24.62 -28.14 28.85
N ALA A 359 23.63 -28.93 28.41
CA ALA A 359 22.72 -29.70 29.29
C ALA A 359 21.73 -30.52 28.44
N ILE A 360 22.22 -31.55 27.76
CA ILE A 360 21.42 -32.74 27.42
C ILE A 360 22.24 -33.93 27.91
N LEU A 361 21.82 -34.56 29.00
CA LEU A 361 21.89 -36.01 29.29
C LEU A 361 21.58 -36.30 30.77
N LEU A 362 20.82 -37.39 30.98
CA LEU A 362 20.26 -37.96 32.22
C LEU A 362 18.97 -37.28 32.69
N GLY A 363 17.77 -37.86 32.65
CA GLY A 363 17.36 -39.26 32.61
C GLY A 363 16.47 -39.56 33.83
N VAL A 364 15.37 -40.29 33.58
CA VAL A 364 14.52 -41.06 34.52
C VAL A 364 13.14 -40.48 34.90
N ALA A 365 12.17 -41.38 34.72
CA ALA A 365 10.73 -41.35 34.93
C ALA A 365 10.24 -40.98 36.35
N ILE A 366 8.96 -40.58 36.46
CA ILE A 366 7.85 -41.32 37.12
C ILE A 366 6.64 -40.37 37.31
N LEU A 367 5.46 -40.90 36.92
CA LEU A 367 4.06 -40.47 37.14
C LEU A 367 3.52 -39.25 36.38
#